data_AF-A2FLH2-F1
#
_entry.id   AF-A2FLH2-F1
#
_cell.length_a   1.000
_cell.length_b   1.000
_cell.length_c   1.000
_cell.angle_alpha   90.00
_cell.angle_beta   90.00
_cell.angle_gamma   90.00
#
_symmetry.space_group_name_H-M   'P 1'
#
loop_
_entity.id
_entity.type
_entity.pdbx_description
1 polymer ?
#
loop_
_entity_poly.entity_id
_entity_poly.type
_entity_poly.pdbx_seq_one_letter_code
_entity_poly.pdbx_strand_id
1 'polypeptide(L)'
;MRSKPNAGQNATPMLQVAIPDEIAAHFRELARRPNELAKMWFDKYVVTPTAYRYCIMKSVYVSYMRFNLSDEFRHPLLNANIEKLNQTIALIIAHNLKDIESDGKKSTYLVDVCDAKIADAWSYIFDVIGMHYEVFKTGKLNSFGMKLLELSMEFSAGIHSGKYPDTGLQIPSRDEYHNWMGQDLFFGAERAMAVSSILNRNRN
;
A
#
# COMPACT_ATOMS: atom_id res chain seq x y z
N MET A 1 27.43 31.27 34.54
CA MET A 1 27.58 30.01 33.79
C MET A 1 26.34 29.82 32.94
N ARG A 2 26.45 29.93 31.61
CA ARG A 2 25.33 29.68 30.69
C ARG A 2 25.22 28.18 30.46
N SER A 3 24.11 27.58 30.92
CA SER A 3 23.75 26.20 30.59
C SER A 3 23.53 26.10 29.07
N LYS A 4 24.26 25.19 28.43
CA LYS A 4 24.07 24.84 27.02
C LYS A 4 22.64 24.30 26.82
N PRO A 5 21.98 24.56 25.68
CA PRO A 5 20.77 23.84 25.32
C PRO A 5 21.11 22.36 25.12
N ASN A 6 20.35 21.48 25.76
CA ASN A 6 20.37 20.05 25.49
C ASN A 6 20.21 19.81 24.00
N ALA A 7 21.15 19.07 23.42
CA ALA A 7 20.99 18.45 22.11
C ALA A 7 19.83 17.43 22.23
N GLY A 8 18.61 17.92 21.99
CA GLY A 8 17.43 17.10 21.85
C GLY A 8 17.63 16.18 20.65
N GLN A 9 17.67 14.88 20.95
CA GLN A 9 17.56 13.73 20.05
C GLN A 9 17.08 14.11 18.64
N ASN A 10 17.96 13.95 17.65
CA ASN A 10 17.59 13.94 16.23
C ASN A 10 16.64 12.76 15.99
N ALA A 11 15.36 12.94 16.27
CA ALA A 11 14.33 12.02 15.83
C ALA A 11 14.32 12.07 14.30
N THR A 12 14.53 10.93 13.64
CA THR A 12 14.35 10.82 12.20
C THR A 12 12.98 11.40 11.84
N PRO A 13 12.88 12.37 10.92
CA PRO A 13 11.60 12.92 10.52
C PRO A 13 10.66 11.79 10.11
N MET A 14 9.47 11.76 10.70
CA MET A 14 8.43 10.77 10.38
C MET A 14 7.40 11.42 9.47
N LEU A 15 7.00 10.69 8.45
CA LEU A 15 5.80 11.00 7.70
C LEU A 15 4.62 10.74 8.63
N GLN A 16 3.75 11.74 8.77
CA GLN A 16 2.55 11.64 9.60
C GLN A 16 1.39 12.31 8.87
N VAL A 17 0.34 11.55 8.57
CA VAL A 17 -0.87 12.04 7.89
C VAL A 17 -2.09 11.57 8.67
N ALA A 18 -3.01 12.49 8.97
CA ALA A 18 -4.22 12.16 9.71
C ALA A 18 -5.15 11.30 8.85
N ILE A 19 -5.63 10.19 9.41
CA ILE A 19 -6.58 9.31 8.74
C ILE A 19 -7.92 9.41 9.48
N PRO A 20 -9.04 9.69 8.77
CA PRO A 20 -10.36 9.70 9.39
C PRO A 20 -10.65 8.38 10.11
N ASP A 21 -11.14 8.45 11.36
CA ASP A 21 -11.28 7.28 12.22
C ASP A 21 -12.14 6.17 11.61
N GLU A 22 -13.17 6.53 10.85
CA GLU A 22 -14.02 5.57 10.14
C GLU A 22 -13.29 4.81 9.02
N ILE A 23 -12.35 5.47 8.33
CA ILE A 23 -11.52 4.86 7.29
C ILE A 23 -10.47 3.96 7.96
N ALA A 24 -9.85 4.45 9.04
CA ALA A 24 -8.91 3.67 9.84
C ALA A 24 -9.56 2.39 10.39
N ALA A 25 -10.75 2.50 10.99
CA ALA A 25 -11.50 1.36 11.50
C ALA A 25 -11.85 0.37 10.38
N HIS A 26 -12.23 0.87 9.21
CA HIS A 26 -12.53 0.04 8.04
C HIS A 26 -11.33 -0.77 7.57
N PHE A 27 -10.15 -0.16 7.42
CA PHE A 27 -8.95 -0.90 7.04
C PHE A 27 -8.49 -1.90 8.11
N ARG A 28 -8.63 -1.54 9.40
CA ARG A 28 -8.38 -2.48 10.51
C ARG A 28 -9.32 -3.69 10.45
N GLU A 29 -10.59 -3.49 10.10
CA GLU A 29 -11.54 -4.59 9.93
C GLU A 29 -11.13 -5.51 8.78
N LEU A 30 -10.87 -4.94 7.59
CA LEU A 30 -10.43 -5.69 6.43
C LEU A 30 -9.13 -6.48 6.68
N ALA A 31 -8.25 -5.94 7.52
CA ALA A 31 -6.99 -6.58 7.90
C ALA A 31 -7.13 -7.77 8.87
N ARG A 32 -8.29 -8.01 9.51
CA ARG A 32 -8.42 -9.04 10.56
C ARG A 32 -8.30 -10.48 10.06
N ARG A 33 -8.74 -10.74 8.84
CA ARG A 33 -8.81 -12.10 8.25
C ARG A 33 -8.30 -12.06 6.82
N PRO A 34 -7.01 -11.81 6.62
CA PRO A 34 -6.45 -11.73 5.29
C PRO A 34 -6.44 -13.10 4.63
N ASN A 35 -6.65 -13.14 3.32
CA ASN A 35 -6.39 -14.33 2.54
C ASN A 35 -4.88 -14.65 2.54
N GLU A 36 -4.55 -15.90 2.22
CA GLU A 36 -3.17 -16.40 2.27
C GLU A 36 -2.20 -15.56 1.43
N LEU A 37 -2.56 -15.23 0.19
CA LEU A 37 -1.69 -14.42 -0.68
C LEU A 37 -1.45 -13.01 -0.13
N ALA A 38 -2.50 -12.32 0.35
CA ALA A 38 -2.34 -11.00 0.97
C ALA A 38 -1.45 -11.07 2.21
N LYS A 39 -1.61 -12.13 3.02
CA LYS A 39 -0.76 -12.37 4.17
C LYS A 39 0.70 -12.60 3.76
N MET A 40 0.99 -13.39 2.73
CA MET A 40 2.36 -13.61 2.28
C MET A 40 3.04 -12.32 1.81
N TRP A 41 2.32 -11.46 1.07
CA TRP A 41 2.81 -10.14 0.69
C TRP A 41 3.08 -9.25 1.89
N PHE A 42 2.16 -9.25 2.84
CA PHE A 42 2.28 -8.45 4.05
C PHE A 42 3.42 -8.93 4.97
N ASP A 43 3.61 -10.24 5.12
CA ASP A 43 4.70 -10.80 5.92
C ASP A 43 6.06 -10.36 5.34
N LYS A 44 6.20 -10.31 4.01
CA LYS A 44 7.35 -9.73 3.32
C LYS A 44 7.48 -8.22 3.61
N TYR A 45 6.39 -7.48 3.58
CA TYR A 45 6.38 -6.03 3.84
C TYR A 45 6.89 -5.68 5.26
N VAL A 46 6.49 -6.45 6.28
CA VAL A 46 6.79 -6.13 7.69
C VAL A 46 8.26 -6.32 8.03
N VAL A 47 8.93 -7.31 7.44
CA VAL A 47 10.30 -7.70 7.80
C VAL A 47 11.39 -7.10 6.91
N THR A 48 11.00 -6.33 5.89
CA THR A 48 11.91 -5.89 4.84
C THR A 48 12.39 -4.45 5.02
N PRO A 49 13.58 -4.09 4.50
CA PRO A 49 14.04 -2.70 4.50
C PRO A 49 13.09 -1.76 3.76
N THR A 50 13.12 -0.48 4.11
CA THR A 50 12.26 0.58 3.54
C THR A 50 12.22 0.58 2.01
N ALA A 51 13.35 0.33 1.34
CA ALA A 51 13.43 0.26 -0.12
C ALA A 51 12.57 -0.86 -0.72
N TYR A 52 12.50 -2.02 -0.07
CA TYR A 52 11.67 -3.13 -0.52
C TYR A 52 10.19 -2.88 -0.20
N ARG A 53 9.87 -2.17 0.90
CA ARG A 53 8.49 -1.73 1.18
C ARG A 53 7.95 -0.84 0.06
N TYR A 54 8.77 0.10 -0.43
CA TYR A 54 8.45 0.89 -1.63
C TYR A 54 8.14 -0.01 -2.83
N CYS A 55 9.01 -0.98 -3.14
CA CYS A 55 8.81 -1.91 -4.25
C CYS A 55 7.53 -2.74 -4.10
N ILE A 56 7.20 -3.20 -2.89
CA ILE A 56 5.97 -3.93 -2.60
C ILE A 56 4.75 -3.06 -2.89
N MET A 57 4.69 -1.85 -2.31
CA MET A 57 3.56 -0.94 -2.52
C MET A 57 3.36 -0.60 -4.00
N LYS A 58 4.47 -0.34 -4.71
CA LYS A 58 4.45 -0.08 -6.16
C LYS A 58 4.03 -1.31 -6.97
N SER A 59 4.43 -2.51 -6.55
CA SER A 59 4.02 -3.75 -7.22
C SER A 59 2.54 -4.07 -7.00
N VAL A 60 2.00 -3.79 -5.82
CA VAL A 60 0.55 -3.85 -5.54
C VAL A 60 -0.19 -2.91 -6.48
N TYR A 61 0.24 -1.64 -6.57
CA TYR A 61 -0.34 -0.66 -7.49
C TYR A 61 -0.34 -1.12 -8.95
N VAL A 62 0.83 -1.52 -9.47
CA VAL A 62 0.96 -1.96 -10.87
C VAL A 62 0.11 -3.20 -11.14
N SER A 63 0.09 -4.16 -10.20
CA SER A 63 -0.74 -5.36 -10.33
C SER A 63 -2.23 -5.02 -10.38
N TYR A 64 -2.65 -4.09 -9.52
CA TYR A 64 -4.01 -3.62 -9.49
C TYR A 64 -4.39 -2.93 -10.81
N MET A 65 -3.58 -1.98 -11.28
CA MET A 65 -3.84 -1.26 -12.53
C MET A 65 -3.93 -2.20 -13.74
N ARG A 66 -3.11 -3.25 -13.77
CA ARG A 66 -3.17 -4.28 -14.82
C ARG A 66 -4.52 -5.00 -14.85
N PHE A 67 -5.13 -5.25 -13.70
CA PHE A 67 -6.47 -5.86 -13.65
C PHE A 67 -7.57 -4.83 -13.95
N ASN A 68 -7.44 -3.60 -13.43
CA ASN A 68 -8.42 -2.52 -13.60
C ASN A 68 -8.55 -2.03 -15.06
N LEU A 69 -7.46 -2.04 -15.82
CA LEU A 69 -7.42 -1.63 -17.23
C LEU A 69 -7.78 -2.75 -18.21
N SER A 70 -8.14 -3.95 -17.73
CA SER A 70 -8.58 -5.02 -18.63
C SER A 70 -10.07 -4.86 -18.95
N ASP A 71 -10.42 -4.89 -20.24
CA ASP A 71 -11.82 -4.89 -20.71
C ASP A 71 -12.66 -6.05 -20.12
N GLU A 72 -11.99 -7.04 -19.54
CA GLU A 72 -12.53 -8.20 -18.86
C GLU A 72 -12.87 -7.95 -17.38
N PHE A 73 -12.79 -6.73 -16.83
CA PHE A 73 -12.91 -6.42 -15.39
C PHE A 73 -14.13 -7.07 -14.67
N ARG A 74 -15.19 -7.42 -15.41
CA ARG A 74 -16.35 -8.16 -14.89
C ARG A 74 -16.13 -9.68 -14.74
N HIS A 75 -14.95 -10.19 -15.05
CA HIS A 75 -14.63 -11.61 -14.98
C HIS A 75 -14.38 -12.03 -13.51
N PRO A 76 -15.05 -13.07 -12.99
CA PRO A 76 -14.98 -13.46 -11.57
C PRO A 76 -13.56 -13.69 -11.03
N LEU A 77 -12.66 -14.24 -11.83
CA LEU A 77 -11.24 -14.44 -11.45
C LEU A 77 -10.47 -13.13 -11.26
N LEU A 78 -10.80 -12.08 -12.00
CA LEU A 78 -10.17 -10.76 -11.85
C LEU A 78 -10.64 -10.10 -10.56
N ASN A 79 -11.93 -10.20 -10.26
CA ASN A 79 -12.51 -9.75 -8.99
C ASN A 79 -11.86 -10.44 -7.78
N ALA A 80 -11.59 -11.75 -7.87
CA ALA A 80 -10.92 -12.48 -6.80
C ALA A 80 -9.50 -11.94 -6.54
N ASN A 81 -8.71 -11.67 -7.59
CA ASN A 81 -7.36 -11.12 -7.41
C ASN A 81 -7.35 -9.67 -6.93
N ILE A 82 -8.31 -8.86 -7.36
CA ILE A 82 -8.51 -7.50 -6.85
C ILE A 82 -8.85 -7.53 -5.36
N GLU A 83 -9.66 -8.47 -4.90
CA GLU A 83 -9.95 -8.59 -3.47
C GLU A 83 -8.71 -8.98 -2.66
N LYS A 84 -7.87 -9.90 -3.16
CA LYS A 84 -6.57 -10.24 -2.55
C LYS A 84 -5.66 -9.00 -2.48
N LEU A 85 -5.63 -8.17 -3.52
CA LEU A 85 -4.90 -6.90 -3.54
C LEU A 85 -5.46 -5.89 -2.54
N ASN A 86 -6.78 -5.73 -2.46
CA ASN A 86 -7.45 -4.86 -1.49
C ASN A 86 -7.11 -5.26 -0.05
N GLN A 87 -7.08 -6.56 0.25
CA GLN A 87 -6.68 -7.06 1.56
C GLN A 87 -5.19 -6.81 1.84
N THR A 88 -4.32 -6.93 0.82
CA THR A 88 -2.90 -6.57 0.94
C THR A 88 -2.73 -5.08 1.29
N ILE A 89 -3.46 -4.21 0.59
CA ILE A 89 -3.49 -2.77 0.86
C ILE A 89 -4.00 -2.49 2.28
N ALA A 90 -5.08 -3.16 2.69
CA ALA A 90 -5.65 -2.99 4.02
C ALA A 90 -4.65 -3.37 5.13
N LEU A 91 -3.91 -4.47 4.96
CA LEU A 91 -2.87 -4.88 5.90
C LEU A 91 -1.75 -3.85 6.00
N ILE A 92 -1.25 -3.36 4.84
CA ILE A 92 -0.21 -2.33 4.77
C ILE A 92 -0.67 -1.05 5.48
N ILE A 93 -1.85 -0.53 5.13
CA ILE A 93 -2.43 0.66 5.77
C ILE A 93 -2.54 0.41 7.28
N ALA A 94 -3.23 -0.65 7.70
CA ALA A 94 -3.51 -0.93 9.11
C ALA A 94 -2.23 -1.07 9.95
N HIS A 95 -1.17 -1.66 9.40
CA HIS A 95 0.13 -1.78 10.07
C HIS A 95 0.77 -0.42 10.34
N ASN A 96 0.61 0.52 9.43
CA ASN A 96 1.15 1.87 9.51
C ASN A 96 0.24 2.86 10.26
N LEU A 97 -0.96 2.45 10.69
CA LEU A 97 -1.81 3.29 11.53
C LEU A 97 -1.29 3.31 12.98
N LYS A 98 -1.18 4.52 13.53
CA LYS A 98 -0.88 4.78 14.94
C LYS A 98 -1.96 5.66 15.52
N ASP A 99 -2.46 5.23 16.68
CA ASP A 99 -3.33 6.07 17.47
C ASP A 99 -2.47 6.96 18.37
N ILE A 100 -2.67 8.26 18.29
CA ILE A 100 -1.98 9.25 19.11
C ILE A 100 -3.03 9.95 19.96
N GLU A 101 -2.81 9.99 21.27
CA GLU A 101 -3.66 10.69 22.21
C GLU A 101 -3.02 12.03 22.58
N SER A 102 -3.76 13.11 22.40
CA SER A 102 -3.37 14.46 22.82
C SER A 102 -4.58 15.15 23.42
N ASP A 103 -4.42 15.75 24.61
CA ASP A 103 -5.46 16.51 25.31
C ASP A 103 -6.79 15.74 25.46
N GLY A 104 -6.72 14.43 25.72
CA GLY A 104 -7.88 13.55 25.89
C GLY A 104 -8.62 13.21 24.59
N LYS A 105 -8.10 13.62 23.43
CA LYS A 105 -8.60 13.24 22.11
C LYS A 105 -7.66 12.22 21.47
N LYS A 106 -8.22 11.07 21.11
CA LYS A 106 -7.55 10.04 20.31
C LYS A 106 -7.71 10.37 18.83
N SER A 107 -6.63 10.35 18.07
CA SER A 107 -6.66 10.56 16.61
C SER A 107 -5.78 9.52 15.93
N THR A 108 -6.24 9.01 14.79
CA THR A 108 -5.50 8.01 14.03
C THR A 108 -4.64 8.68 12.95
N TYR A 109 -3.38 8.28 12.87
CA TYR A 109 -2.43 8.76 11.88
C TYR A 109 -1.82 7.60 11.11
N LEU A 110 -1.62 7.78 9.82
CA LEU A 110 -0.67 7.00 9.05
C LEU A 110 0.73 7.50 9.38
N VAL A 111 1.61 6.58 9.78
CA VAL A 111 3.00 6.88 10.16
C VAL A 111 3.97 5.99 9.40
N ASP A 112 4.97 6.61 8.77
CA ASP A 112 6.05 5.92 8.06
C ASP A 112 7.32 6.78 7.99
N VAL A 113 8.35 6.29 7.32
CA VAL A 113 9.60 7.01 7.03
C VAL A 113 9.28 8.24 6.17
N CYS A 114 9.78 9.40 6.58
CA CYS A 114 9.70 10.62 5.78
C CYS A 114 10.75 10.57 4.66
N ASP A 115 10.34 10.07 3.50
CA ASP A 115 11.13 10.04 2.27
C ASP A 115 10.22 10.23 1.06
N ALA A 116 10.70 10.95 0.04
CA ALA A 116 9.93 11.25 -1.16
C ALA A 116 9.44 10.00 -1.91
N LYS A 117 10.22 8.92 -1.94
CA LYS A 117 9.82 7.66 -2.59
C LYS A 117 8.76 6.94 -1.76
N ILE A 118 8.83 7.02 -0.43
CA ILE A 118 7.79 6.45 0.44
C ILE A 118 6.49 7.25 0.33
N ALA A 119 6.56 8.59 0.26
CA ALA A 119 5.41 9.43 -0.04
C ALA A 119 4.77 9.09 -1.40
N ASP A 120 5.59 8.86 -2.43
CA ASP A 120 5.15 8.42 -3.77
C ASP A 120 4.41 7.07 -3.70
N ALA A 121 4.98 6.10 -2.99
CA ALA A 121 4.34 4.82 -2.75
C ALA A 121 2.98 4.95 -2.04
N TRP A 122 2.87 5.81 -1.01
CA TRP A 122 1.60 6.07 -0.34
C TRP A 122 0.58 6.75 -1.25
N SER A 123 1.01 7.68 -2.11
CA SER A 123 0.15 8.27 -3.14
C SER A 123 -0.46 7.19 -4.03
N TYR A 124 0.34 6.25 -4.54
CA TYR A 124 -0.17 5.15 -5.36
C TYR A 124 -1.15 4.22 -4.62
N ILE A 125 -0.87 3.91 -3.36
CA ILE A 125 -1.77 3.06 -2.55
C ILE A 125 -3.11 3.75 -2.36
N PHE A 126 -3.12 5.04 -2.01
CA PHE A 126 -4.35 5.79 -1.80
C PHE A 126 -5.11 6.07 -3.09
N ASP A 127 -4.41 6.33 -4.18
CA ASP A 127 -4.99 6.48 -5.52
C ASP A 127 -5.79 5.24 -5.90
N VAL A 128 -5.15 4.07 -5.85
CA VAL A 128 -5.74 2.85 -6.39
C VAL A 128 -6.91 2.33 -5.54
N ILE A 129 -6.78 2.38 -4.21
CA ILE A 129 -7.86 1.96 -3.32
C ILE A 129 -8.97 3.01 -3.26
N GLY A 130 -8.62 4.29 -3.41
CA GLY A 130 -9.57 5.40 -3.54
C GLY A 130 -10.44 5.24 -4.77
N MET A 131 -9.84 5.04 -5.94
CA MET A 131 -10.56 4.73 -7.19
C MET A 131 -11.41 3.46 -7.06
N HIS A 132 -10.90 2.40 -6.42
CA HIS A 132 -11.71 1.18 -6.23
C HIS A 132 -13.02 1.49 -5.50
N TYR A 133 -12.92 2.31 -4.45
CA TYR A 133 -14.05 2.61 -3.58
C TYR A 133 -15.01 3.59 -4.25
N GLU A 134 -14.48 4.57 -4.95
CA GLU A 134 -15.25 5.56 -5.69
C GLU A 134 -16.02 4.92 -6.86
N VAL A 135 -15.37 4.08 -7.67
CA VAL A 135 -15.99 3.48 -8.86
C VAL A 135 -16.90 2.28 -8.52
N PHE A 136 -16.51 1.42 -7.57
CA PHE A 136 -17.16 0.10 -7.39
C PHE A 136 -17.93 -0.07 -6.09
N LYS A 137 -17.82 0.85 -5.13
CA LYS A 137 -18.57 0.79 -3.89
C LYS A 137 -19.64 1.86 -3.86
N THR A 138 -20.63 1.66 -2.99
CA THR A 138 -21.77 2.56 -2.84
C THR A 138 -21.89 3.02 -1.38
N GLY A 139 -22.71 4.04 -1.15
CA GLY A 139 -22.99 4.57 0.19
C GLY A 139 -21.72 5.02 0.91
N LYS A 140 -21.54 4.60 2.15
CA LYS A 140 -20.43 5.03 3.01
C LYS A 140 -19.05 4.67 2.44
N LEU A 141 -18.92 3.55 1.74
CA LEU A 141 -17.63 3.13 1.18
C LEU A 141 -17.23 4.00 -0.02
N ASN A 142 -18.20 4.50 -0.79
CA ASN A 142 -17.91 5.44 -1.88
C ASN A 142 -17.29 6.75 -1.36
N SER A 143 -17.80 7.29 -0.25
CA SER A 143 -17.23 8.51 0.35
C SER A 143 -15.84 8.31 0.96
N PHE A 144 -15.50 7.09 1.38
CA PHE A 144 -14.11 6.77 1.73
C PHE A 144 -13.21 6.88 0.50
N GLY A 145 -13.68 6.45 -0.67
CA GLY A 145 -12.95 6.56 -1.94
C GLY A 145 -12.49 7.98 -2.22
N MET A 146 -13.40 8.96 -2.18
CA MET A 146 -13.07 10.37 -2.38
C MET A 146 -12.01 10.88 -1.38
N LYS A 147 -12.17 10.58 -0.08
CA LYS A 147 -11.20 10.98 0.95
C LYS A 147 -9.82 10.35 0.73
N LEU A 148 -9.76 9.12 0.22
CA LEU A 148 -8.50 8.45 -0.11
C LEU A 148 -7.84 9.11 -1.34
N LEU A 149 -8.61 9.49 -2.34
CA LEU A 149 -8.10 10.26 -3.48
C LEU A 149 -7.56 11.63 -3.05
N GLU A 150 -8.22 12.33 -2.13
CA GLU A 150 -7.71 13.58 -1.54
C GLU A 150 -6.36 13.38 -0.84
N LEU A 151 -6.21 12.29 -0.07
CA LEU A 151 -4.92 11.93 0.55
C LEU A 151 -3.84 11.68 -0.52
N SER A 152 -4.17 10.95 -1.59
CA SER A 152 -3.24 10.76 -2.72
C SER A 152 -2.77 12.08 -3.31
N MET A 153 -3.71 13.02 -3.53
CA MET A 153 -3.39 14.36 -4.02
C MET A 153 -2.51 15.14 -3.03
N GLU A 154 -2.72 15.00 -1.72
CA GLU A 154 -1.88 15.63 -0.70
C GLU A 154 -0.44 15.09 -0.75
N PHE A 155 -0.25 13.77 -0.88
CA PHE A 155 1.07 13.17 -1.07
C PHE A 155 1.74 13.70 -2.34
N SER A 156 1.03 13.66 -3.47
CA SER A 156 1.52 14.18 -4.74
C SER A 156 1.92 15.66 -4.63
N ALA A 157 1.09 16.53 -4.07
CA ALA A 157 1.41 17.94 -3.86
C ALA A 157 2.61 18.14 -2.91
N GLY A 158 2.71 17.32 -1.87
CA GLY A 158 3.85 17.33 -0.95
C GLY A 158 5.17 16.96 -1.63
N ILE A 159 5.15 16.00 -2.56
CA ILE A 159 6.33 15.63 -3.35
C ILE A 159 6.74 16.80 -4.25
N HIS A 160 5.80 17.37 -5.01
CA HIS A 160 6.08 18.49 -5.94
C HIS A 160 6.57 19.76 -5.23
N SER A 161 6.11 20.00 -4.00
CA SER A 161 6.54 21.15 -3.19
C SER A 161 7.82 20.90 -2.39
N GLY A 162 8.38 19.69 -2.42
CA GLY A 162 9.58 19.33 -1.65
C GLY A 162 9.34 19.13 -0.14
N LYS A 163 8.09 18.92 0.28
CA LYS A 163 7.73 18.60 1.69
C LYS A 163 8.44 17.34 2.18
N TYR A 164 8.65 16.37 1.28
CA TYR A 164 9.30 15.11 1.59
C TYR A 164 10.75 15.11 1.06
N PRO A 165 11.76 14.85 1.91
CA PRO A 165 13.15 14.85 1.48
C PRO A 165 13.46 13.62 0.62
N ASP A 166 14.38 13.75 -0.35
CA ASP A 166 15.03 12.58 -0.92
C ASP A 166 16.18 12.16 0.00
N THR A 167 16.01 11.04 0.70
CA THR A 167 17.03 10.54 1.64
C THR A 167 18.15 9.76 0.94
N GLY A 168 18.10 9.63 -0.39
CA GLY A 168 19.01 8.75 -1.14
C GLY A 168 18.64 7.27 -0.99
N LEU A 169 17.39 6.96 -0.64
CA LEU A 169 16.88 5.59 -0.52
C LEU A 169 17.19 4.78 -1.78
N GLN A 170 18.04 3.76 -1.63
CA GLN A 170 18.50 2.90 -2.72
C GLN A 170 17.46 1.83 -3.01
N ILE A 171 16.79 1.96 -4.15
CA ILE A 171 15.78 1.00 -4.60
C ILE A 171 16.49 -0.19 -5.26
N PRO A 172 16.17 -1.44 -4.86
CA PRO A 172 16.75 -2.61 -5.50
C PRO A 172 16.41 -2.63 -6.99
N SER A 173 17.28 -3.26 -7.78
CA SER A 173 16.97 -3.53 -9.18
C SER A 173 15.74 -4.44 -9.30
N ARG A 174 15.15 -4.45 -10.50
CA ARG A 174 14.00 -5.30 -10.79
C ARG A 174 14.31 -6.78 -10.50
N ASP A 175 15.47 -7.26 -10.93
CA ASP A 175 15.83 -8.67 -10.80
C ASP A 175 16.09 -9.05 -9.34
N GLU A 176 16.76 -8.18 -8.57
CA GLU A 176 16.92 -8.37 -7.12
C GLU A 176 15.58 -8.44 -6.40
N TYR A 177 14.67 -7.51 -6.71
CA TYR A 177 13.34 -7.48 -6.12
C TYR A 177 12.50 -8.72 -6.49
N HIS A 178 12.50 -9.12 -7.77
CA HIS A 178 11.76 -10.29 -8.24
C HIS A 178 12.29 -11.59 -7.61
N ASN A 179 13.61 -11.75 -7.54
CA ASN A 179 14.24 -12.90 -6.90
C ASN A 179 13.93 -12.95 -5.39
N TRP A 180 13.90 -11.79 -4.73
CA TRP A 180 13.59 -11.70 -3.30
C TRP A 180 12.11 -11.98 -2.97
N MET A 181 11.17 -11.50 -3.82
CA MET A 181 9.75 -11.78 -3.66
C MET A 181 9.44 -13.26 -3.90
N GLY A 182 10.08 -13.88 -4.89
CA GLY A 182 9.74 -15.22 -5.36
C GLY A 182 8.59 -15.17 -6.38
N GLN A 183 8.64 -16.07 -7.36
CA GLN A 183 7.73 -16.05 -8.52
C GLN A 183 6.26 -16.26 -8.15
N ASP A 184 5.99 -17.02 -7.09
CA ASP A 184 4.63 -17.39 -6.67
C ASP A 184 3.85 -16.23 -6.04
N LEU A 185 4.53 -15.14 -5.67
CA LEU A 185 3.87 -13.97 -5.09
C LEU A 185 3.29 -13.04 -6.15
N PHE A 186 3.63 -13.15 -7.43
CA PHE A 186 3.08 -12.25 -8.42
C PHE A 186 1.63 -12.60 -8.77
N PHE A 187 0.72 -11.63 -8.57
CA PHE A 187 -0.70 -11.79 -8.91
C PHE A 187 -0.86 -12.18 -10.39
N GLY A 188 -1.46 -13.34 -10.64
CA GLY A 188 -1.62 -13.91 -11.99
C GLY A 188 -0.68 -15.07 -12.33
N ALA A 189 0.18 -15.54 -11.42
CA ALA A 189 0.89 -16.81 -11.57
C ALA A 189 -0.07 -18.00 -11.82
N GLU A 190 -1.28 -17.95 -11.28
CA GLU A 190 -2.37 -18.89 -11.54
C GLU A 190 -2.77 -18.93 -13.04
N ARG A 191 -2.73 -17.80 -13.78
CA ARG A 191 -2.96 -17.79 -15.24
C ARG A 191 -1.82 -18.49 -16.00
N ALA A 192 -0.57 -18.31 -15.59
CA ALA A 192 0.57 -18.97 -16.24
C ALA A 192 0.55 -20.50 -16.01
N MET A 193 0.19 -20.95 -14.80
CA MET A 193 0.04 -22.38 -14.49
C MET A 193 -1.21 -22.99 -15.14
N ALA A 194 -2.33 -22.27 -15.19
CA ALA A 194 -3.54 -22.74 -15.87
C ALA A 194 -3.33 -22.86 -17.40
N VAL A 195 -2.68 -21.89 -18.03
CA VAL A 195 -2.35 -21.94 -19.48
C VAL A 195 -1.33 -23.05 -19.77
N SER A 196 -0.33 -23.24 -18.90
CA SER A 196 0.62 -24.36 -18.99
C SER A 196 -0.06 -25.74 -18.89
N SER A 197 -0.99 -25.91 -17.95
CA SER A 197 -1.71 -27.18 -17.78
C SER A 197 -2.70 -27.48 -18.91
N ILE A 198 -3.32 -26.46 -19.51
CA ILE A 198 -4.16 -26.61 -20.71
C ILE A 198 -3.31 -26.96 -21.94
N LEU A 199 -2.16 -26.32 -22.13
CA LEU A 199 -1.24 -26.61 -23.24
C LEU A 199 -0.58 -27.99 -23.11
N ASN A 200 -0.32 -28.47 -21.88
CA ASN A 200 0.22 -29.81 -21.65
C ASN A 200 -0.83 -30.93 -21.73
N ARG A 201 -2.12 -30.64 -21.51
CA ARG A 201 -3.22 -31.59 -21.76
C ARG A 201 -3.54 -31.79 -23.24
N ASN A 202 -3.25 -30.80 -24.08
CA ASN A 202 -3.44 -30.88 -25.54
C ASN A 202 -2.22 -31.47 -26.29
N ARG A 203 -1.22 -31.97 -25.56
CA ARG A 203 0.00 -32.59 -26.11
C ARG A 203 0.16 -34.07 -25.73
N ASN A 204 -0.82 -34.66 -25.05
CA ASN A 204 -0.89 -36.08 -24.73
C ASN A 204 -2.16 -36.70 -25.33
#